data_AF-A0A523NJG3-F1
#
_entry.id   AF-A0A523NJG3-F1
#
_cell.length_a   1.000
_cell.length_b   1.000
_cell.length_c   1.000
_cell.angle_alpha   90.00
_cell.angle_beta   90.00
_cell.angle_gamma   90.00
#
_symmetry.space_group_name_H-M   'P 1'
#
loop_
_entity.id
_entity.type
_entity.pdbx_description
1 polymer ?
#
loop_
_entity_poly.entity_id
_entity_poly.type
_entity_poly.pdbx_seq_one_letter_code
_entity_poly.pdbx_strand_id
1 'polypeptide(L)'
;MTPPQEELPPLKVLLTHLEWNLKRMEEFQKEQKTDYFRDAALQRYGFTFDSALKCIRAGAHLQNLQCETAEECFGLAKRQNWLEPNIDWQEMVTAHAKMNPASLPEHADTIYEKLRTFQSQLKNLYHSLAQLA
;
A
#
# COMPACT_ATOMS: atom_id res chain seq x y z
N MET A 1 0.26 23.26 24.05
CA MET A 1 1.40 22.42 23.64
C MET A 1 0.89 21.51 22.55
N THR A 2 1.24 21.78 21.29
CA THR A 2 0.97 20.86 20.19
C THR A 2 1.81 19.62 20.43
N PRO A 3 1.24 18.39 20.35
CA PRO A 3 2.05 17.18 20.47
C PRO A 3 3.18 17.23 19.43
N PRO A 4 4.36 16.64 19.71
CA PRO A 4 5.40 16.52 18.71
C PRO A 4 4.78 15.81 17.50
N GLN A 5 4.74 16.49 16.36
CA GLN A 5 4.43 15.82 15.11
C GLN A 5 5.53 14.78 14.91
N GLU A 6 5.16 13.51 14.91
CA GLU A 6 6.10 12.42 14.67
C GLU A 6 6.73 12.67 13.28
N GLU A 7 8.00 13.05 13.27
CA GLU A 7 8.70 13.42 12.04
C GLU A 7 8.81 12.17 11.17
N LEU A 8 8.07 12.15 10.06
CA LEU A 8 8.10 11.02 9.13
C LEU A 8 9.54 10.84 8.61
N PRO A 9 10.05 9.59 8.54
CA PRO A 9 11.35 9.35 7.93
C PRO A 9 11.40 9.92 6.50
N PRO A 10 12.58 10.31 5.99
CA PRO A 10 12.70 10.82 4.63
C PRO A 10 12.09 9.86 3.61
N LEU A 11 11.38 10.40 2.61
CA LEU A 11 10.69 9.61 1.59
C LEU A 11 11.60 8.56 0.96
N LYS A 12 12.87 8.90 0.68
CA LYS A 12 13.88 7.99 0.13
C LYS A 12 14.13 6.74 0.98
N VAL A 13 14.12 6.88 2.31
CA VAL A 13 14.28 5.75 3.24
C VAL A 13 13.02 4.86 3.18
N LEU A 14 11.84 5.47 3.24
CA LEU A 14 10.56 4.75 3.15
C LEU A 14 10.41 4.00 1.83
N LEU A 15 10.84 4.61 0.71
CA LEU A 15 10.83 3.99 -0.62
C LEU A 15 11.74 2.75 -0.68
N THR A 16 12.89 2.76 0.00
CA THR A 16 13.78 1.59 0.07
C THR A 16 13.06 0.41 0.74
N HIS A 17 12.31 0.67 1.82
CA HIS A 17 11.51 -0.36 2.48
C HIS A 17 10.32 -0.81 1.62
N LEU A 18 9.63 0.12 0.95
CA LEU A 18 8.52 -0.20 0.06
C LEU A 18 8.98 -1.09 -1.11
N GLU A 19 10.12 -0.78 -1.73
CA GLU A 19 10.69 -1.57 -2.81
C GLU A 19 10.95 -3.03 -2.36
N TRP A 20 11.51 -3.21 -1.17
CA TRP A 20 11.74 -4.54 -0.60
C TRP A 20 10.43 -5.29 -0.31
N ASN A 21 9.43 -4.60 0.24
CA ASN A 21 8.10 -5.16 0.50
C ASN A 21 7.41 -5.60 -0.80
N LEU A 22 7.48 -4.80 -1.86
CA LEU A 22 6.95 -5.14 -3.19
C LEU A 22 7.60 -6.41 -3.77
N LYS A 23 8.93 -6.50 -3.68
CA LYS A 23 9.69 -7.70 -4.13
C LYS A 23 9.25 -8.95 -3.37
N ARG A 24 9.02 -8.86 -2.06
CA ARG A 24 8.54 -9.98 -1.24
C ARG A 24 7.08 -10.32 -1.50
N MET A 25 6.24 -9.32 -1.73
CA MET A 25 4.84 -9.56 -2.08
C MET A 25 4.76 -10.44 -3.33
N GLU A 26 5.58 -10.22 -4.35
CA GLU A 26 5.59 -11.04 -5.58
C GLU A 26 5.85 -12.53 -5.40
N GLU A 27 6.47 -12.93 -4.28
CA GLU A 27 6.81 -14.33 -4.02
C GLU A 27 5.57 -15.23 -3.97
N PHE A 28 4.37 -14.69 -3.66
CA PHE A 28 3.14 -15.50 -3.65
C PHE A 28 2.85 -16.15 -5.00
N GLN A 29 3.36 -15.58 -6.10
CA GLN A 29 3.11 -16.10 -7.45
C GLN A 29 3.91 -17.37 -7.76
N LYS A 30 4.91 -17.70 -6.95
CA LYS A 30 5.78 -18.88 -7.14
C LYS A 30 5.25 -20.12 -6.44
N GLU A 31 4.44 -19.94 -5.41
CA GLU A 31 3.95 -21.02 -4.55
C GLU A 31 2.58 -21.49 -5.02
N GLN A 32 2.30 -22.78 -4.85
CA GLN A 32 0.95 -23.30 -5.02
C GLN A 32 0.04 -22.73 -3.92
N LYS A 33 -1.14 -22.24 -4.28
CA LYS A 33 -2.13 -21.74 -3.31
C LYS A 33 -2.51 -22.86 -2.34
N THR A 34 -2.18 -22.64 -1.07
CA THR A 34 -2.66 -23.37 0.12
C THR A 34 -3.15 -22.33 1.13
N ASP A 35 -3.89 -22.73 2.16
CA ASP A 35 -4.31 -21.78 3.21
C ASP A 35 -3.10 -21.08 3.84
N TYR A 36 -2.03 -21.83 4.12
CA TYR A 36 -0.79 -21.28 4.66
C TYR A 36 -0.15 -20.22 3.74
N PHE A 37 0.02 -20.53 2.45
CA PHE A 37 0.63 -19.58 1.51
C PHE A 37 -0.29 -18.41 1.17
N ARG A 38 -1.61 -18.63 1.16
CA ARG A 38 -2.62 -17.59 1.00
C ARG A 38 -2.49 -16.57 2.13
N ASP A 39 -2.53 -17.04 3.37
CA ASP A 39 -2.53 -16.16 4.54
C ASP A 39 -1.19 -15.41 4.67
N ALA A 40 -0.07 -16.07 4.34
CA ALA A 40 1.24 -15.41 4.26
C ALA A 40 1.28 -14.32 3.17
N ALA A 41 0.66 -14.55 2.00
CA ALA A 41 0.58 -13.55 0.93
C ALA A 41 -0.29 -12.35 1.33
N LEU A 42 -1.43 -12.61 1.99
CA LEU A 42 -2.32 -11.58 2.53
C LEU A 42 -1.60 -10.74 3.60
N GLN A 43 -0.82 -11.36 4.47
CA GLN A 43 -0.02 -10.63 5.46
C GLN A 43 1.03 -9.72 4.79
N ARG A 44 1.73 -10.22 3.76
CA ARG A 44 2.68 -9.41 2.97
C ARG A 44 1.99 -8.23 2.28
N TYR A 45 0.78 -8.44 1.76
CA TYR A 45 -0.04 -7.38 1.20
C TYR A 45 -0.32 -6.28 2.22
N GLY A 46 -0.81 -6.64 3.42
CA GLY A 46 -1.08 -5.68 4.50
C GLY A 46 0.15 -4.82 4.82
N PHE A 47 1.31 -5.44 5.04
CA PHE A 47 2.55 -4.70 5.31
C PHE A 47 2.99 -3.80 4.14
N THR A 48 2.82 -4.26 2.90
CA THR A 48 3.17 -3.48 1.71
C THR A 48 2.26 -2.26 1.56
N PHE A 49 0.95 -2.44 1.81
CA PHE A 49 -0.03 -1.37 1.80
C PHE A 49 0.28 -0.31 2.86
N ASP A 50 0.53 -0.71 4.12
CA ASP A 50 0.89 0.21 5.20
C ASP A 50 2.19 0.97 4.89
N SER A 51 3.17 0.30 4.28
CA SER A 51 4.42 0.92 3.83
C SER A 51 4.17 1.95 2.73
N ALA A 52 3.29 1.65 1.77
CA ALA A 52 2.91 2.58 0.72
C ALA A 52 2.17 3.80 1.26
N LEU A 53 1.27 3.60 2.23
CA LEU A 53 0.56 4.69 2.91
C LEU A 53 1.52 5.67 3.60
N LYS A 54 2.58 5.17 4.24
CA LYS A 54 3.64 6.01 4.81
C LYS A 54 4.38 6.80 3.73
N CYS A 55 4.68 6.18 2.59
CA CYS A 55 5.32 6.87 1.47
C CYS A 55 4.43 7.97 0.88
N ILE A 56 3.12 7.73 0.74
CA ILE A 56 2.16 8.75 0.29
C ILE A 56 2.18 9.94 1.25
N ARG A 57 2.09 9.71 2.57
CA ARG A 57 2.12 10.78 3.58
C ARG A 57 3.42 11.59 3.51
N ALA A 58 4.57 10.93 3.37
CA ALA A 58 5.85 11.60 3.23
C ALA A 58 5.93 12.42 1.92
N GLY A 59 5.46 11.86 0.80
CA GLY A 59 5.38 12.59 -0.48
C GLY A 59 4.43 13.79 -0.43
N ALA A 60 3.30 13.66 0.26
CA ALA A 60 2.36 14.76 0.51
C ALA A 60 3.03 15.87 1.32
N HIS A 61 3.77 15.51 2.37
CA HIS A 61 4.47 16.47 3.22
C HIS A 61 5.52 17.28 2.43
N LEU A 62 6.26 16.66 1.50
CA LEU A 62 7.20 17.38 0.62
C LEU A 62 6.54 18.46 -0.23
N GLN A 63 5.23 18.32 -0.50
CA GLN A 63 4.44 19.28 -1.27
C GLN A 63 3.57 20.18 -0.39
N ASN A 64 3.79 20.21 0.93
CA ASN A 64 2.96 20.91 1.92
C ASN A 64 1.48 20.48 1.92
N LEU A 65 1.23 19.21 1.60
CA LEU A 65 -0.09 18.57 1.62
C LEU A 65 -0.17 17.59 2.79
N GLN A 66 -1.39 17.24 3.18
CA GLN A 66 -1.65 16.30 4.28
C GLN A 66 -2.75 15.31 3.89
N CYS A 67 -2.68 14.12 4.47
CA CYS A 67 -3.71 13.09 4.42
C CYS A 67 -3.58 12.20 5.66
N GLU A 68 -4.69 11.82 6.27
CA GLU A 68 -4.70 11.05 7.52
C GLU A 68 -5.18 9.64 7.28
N THR A 69 -6.31 9.45 6.60
CA THR A 69 -6.87 8.12 6.35
C THR A 69 -6.31 7.48 5.08
N ALA A 70 -6.42 6.16 4.95
CA ALA A 70 -6.05 5.47 3.71
C ALA A 70 -6.84 6.01 2.51
N GLU A 71 -8.14 6.27 2.69
CA GLU A 71 -9.00 6.83 1.65
C GLU A 71 -8.55 8.23 1.22
N GLU A 72 -8.26 9.12 2.18
CA GLU A 72 -7.72 10.46 1.90
C GLU A 72 -6.38 10.39 1.18
N CYS A 73 -5.48 9.53 1.64
CA CYS A 73 -4.14 9.41 1.09
C CYS A 73 -4.14 8.85 -0.33
N PHE A 74 -4.89 7.78 -0.60
CA PHE A 74 -4.98 7.24 -1.96
C PHE A 74 -5.80 8.15 -2.89
N GLY A 75 -6.82 8.84 -2.38
CA GLY A 75 -7.52 9.90 -3.10
C GLY A 75 -6.59 11.07 -3.44
N LEU A 76 -5.69 11.47 -2.54
CA LEU A 76 -4.66 12.46 -2.80
C LEU A 76 -3.66 11.98 -3.85
N ALA A 77 -3.14 10.76 -3.71
CA ALA A 77 -2.22 10.16 -4.67
C ALA A 77 -2.81 10.13 -6.08
N LYS A 78 -4.13 9.88 -6.19
CA LYS A 78 -4.85 9.99 -7.46
C LYS A 78 -4.86 11.41 -8.02
N ARG A 79 -5.19 12.43 -7.21
CA ARG A 79 -5.20 13.85 -7.63
C ARG A 79 -3.82 14.35 -8.04
N GLN A 80 -2.77 13.86 -7.39
CA GLN A 80 -1.37 14.19 -7.71
C GLN A 80 -0.79 13.34 -8.86
N ASN A 81 -1.60 12.53 -9.54
CA ASN A 81 -1.19 11.63 -10.63
C ASN A 81 -0.09 10.62 -10.23
N TRP A 82 -0.02 10.25 -8.95
CA TRP A 82 0.89 9.19 -8.50
C TRP A 82 0.36 7.79 -8.79
N LEU A 83 -0.95 7.69 -9.03
CA LEU A 83 -1.64 6.48 -9.46
C LEU A 83 -2.12 6.65 -10.90
N GLU A 84 -2.14 5.57 -11.66
CA GLU A 84 -2.60 5.59 -13.06
C GLU A 84 -4.06 6.06 -13.20
N PRO A 85 -4.48 6.62 -14.35
CA PRO A 85 -5.84 7.14 -14.54
C PRO A 85 -6.97 6.11 -14.38
N ASN A 86 -6.74 4.83 -14.67
CA ASN A 86 -7.80 3.80 -14.68
C ASN A 86 -7.73 2.82 -13.50
N ILE A 87 -6.90 3.11 -12.50
CA ILE A 87 -6.79 2.30 -11.30
C ILE A 87 -8.03 2.43 -10.41
N ASP A 88 -8.58 1.29 -10.00
CA ASP A 88 -9.52 1.21 -8.89
C ASP A 88 -8.76 1.10 -7.56
N TRP A 89 -8.34 2.25 -7.03
CA TRP A 89 -7.66 2.32 -5.74
C TRP A 89 -8.63 2.11 -4.57
N GLN A 90 -9.93 2.33 -4.77
CA GLN A 90 -10.95 2.16 -3.73
C GLN A 90 -11.15 0.68 -3.40
N GLU A 91 -11.10 -0.20 -4.40
CA GLU A 91 -11.08 -1.65 -4.20
C GLU A 91 -9.90 -2.07 -3.31
N MET A 92 -8.70 -1.54 -3.57
CA MET A 92 -7.50 -1.83 -2.78
C MET A 92 -7.61 -1.35 -1.33
N VAL A 93 -8.08 -0.11 -1.11
CA VAL A 93 -8.32 0.43 0.25
C VAL A 93 -9.37 -0.39 0.99
N THR A 94 -10.46 -0.78 0.31
CA THR A 94 -11.52 -1.61 0.90
C THR A 94 -11.02 -3.00 1.26
N ALA A 95 -10.21 -3.62 0.39
CA ALA A 95 -9.57 -4.89 0.66
C ALA A 95 -8.65 -4.81 1.89
N HIS A 96 -7.89 -3.73 2.03
CA HIS A 96 -7.05 -3.52 3.22
C HIS A 96 -7.86 -3.36 4.50
N ALA A 97 -8.99 -2.63 4.48
CA ALA A 97 -9.85 -2.50 5.66
C ALA A 97 -10.38 -3.87 6.15
N LYS A 98 -10.59 -4.81 5.23
CA LYS A 98 -11.05 -6.19 5.49
C LYS A 98 -9.96 -7.15 5.96
N MET A 99 -8.69 -6.71 5.96
CA MET A 99 -7.54 -7.49 6.43
C MET A 99 -7.49 -7.65 7.96
N ASN A 100 -8.41 -7.04 8.72
CA ASN A 100 -8.46 -7.23 10.16
C ASN A 100 -8.84 -8.68 10.53
N PRO A 101 -8.34 -9.24 11.65
CA PRO A 101 -8.55 -10.65 11.99
C PRO A 101 -10.00 -11.10 12.12
N ALA A 102 -10.92 -10.19 12.47
CA ALA A 102 -12.33 -10.52 12.65
C ALA A 102 -13.06 -10.74 11.32
N SER A 103 -12.71 -10.00 10.26
CA SER A 103 -13.34 -10.13 8.93
C SER A 103 -12.52 -10.91 7.91
N LEU A 104 -11.21 -11.08 8.13
CA LEU A 104 -10.32 -11.69 7.16
C LEU A 104 -10.78 -13.09 6.68
N PRO A 105 -11.25 -14.01 7.56
CA PRO A 105 -11.72 -15.33 7.10
C PRO A 105 -12.83 -15.27 6.05
N GLU A 106 -13.69 -14.24 6.08
CA GLU A 106 -14.81 -14.08 5.13
C GLU A 106 -14.37 -13.56 3.75
N HIS A 107 -13.16 -13.02 3.65
CA HIS A 107 -12.70 -12.28 2.48
C HIS A 107 -11.32 -12.72 1.96
N ALA A 108 -10.63 -13.62 2.68
CA ALA A 108 -9.25 -14.02 2.41
C ALA A 108 -9.05 -14.48 0.95
N ASP A 109 -9.92 -15.35 0.45
CA ASP A 109 -9.81 -15.85 -0.93
C ASP A 109 -10.06 -14.76 -1.97
N THR A 110 -11.08 -13.92 -1.77
CA THR A 110 -11.39 -12.81 -2.68
C THR A 110 -10.27 -11.78 -2.72
N ILE A 111 -9.66 -11.44 -1.58
CA ILE A 111 -8.52 -10.53 -1.53
C ILE A 111 -7.30 -11.20 -2.18
N TYR A 112 -7.07 -12.50 -1.94
CA TYR A 112 -5.95 -13.24 -2.51
C TYR A 112 -5.96 -13.21 -4.04
N GLU A 113 -7.13 -13.41 -4.65
CA GLU A 113 -7.31 -13.37 -6.11
C GLU A 113 -6.97 -12.00 -6.73
N LYS A 114 -7.05 -10.93 -5.94
CA LYS A 114 -6.75 -9.56 -6.36
C LYS A 114 -5.31 -9.12 -6.10
N LEU A 115 -4.51 -9.91 -5.38
CA LEU A 115 -3.16 -9.50 -4.98
C LEU A 115 -2.25 -9.15 -6.15
N ARG A 116 -2.37 -9.81 -7.30
CA ARG A 116 -1.60 -9.46 -8.49
C ARG A 116 -1.93 -8.04 -8.96
N THR A 117 -3.22 -7.70 -8.98
CA THR A 117 -3.68 -6.36 -9.35
C THR A 117 -3.17 -5.32 -8.35
N PHE A 118 -3.38 -5.54 -7.04
CA PHE A 118 -2.92 -4.61 -6.01
C PHE A 118 -1.40 -4.43 -5.99
N GLN A 119 -0.64 -5.49 -6.23
CA GLN A 119 0.81 -5.39 -6.34
C GLN A 119 1.23 -4.48 -7.51
N SER A 120 0.58 -4.61 -8.68
CA SER A 120 0.89 -3.77 -9.84
C SER A 120 0.57 -2.31 -9.55
N GLN A 121 -0.55 -2.07 -8.90
CA GLN A 121 -0.98 -0.74 -8.46
C GLN A 121 0.02 -0.09 -7.50
N LEU A 122 0.47 -0.83 -6.48
CA LEU A 122 1.46 -0.36 -5.50
C LEU A 122 2.85 -0.16 -6.13
N LYS A 123 3.23 -0.97 -7.12
CA LYS A 123 4.45 -0.73 -7.93
C LYS A 123 4.38 0.59 -8.69
N ASN A 124 3.26 0.88 -9.35
CA ASN A 124 3.08 2.12 -10.09
C ASN A 124 3.16 3.34 -9.17
N LEU A 125 2.51 3.25 -8.00
CA LEU A 125 2.63 4.25 -6.94
C LEU A 125 4.09 4.48 -6.51
N TYR A 126 4.83 3.39 -6.27
CA TYR A 126 6.25 3.46 -5.91
C TYR A 126 7.07 4.22 -6.96
N HIS A 127 6.90 3.90 -8.25
CA HIS A 127 7.65 4.57 -9.32
C HIS A 127 7.35 6.08 -9.36
N SER A 128 6.09 6.48 -9.21
CA SER A 128 5.69 7.88 -9.18
C SER A 128 6.29 8.62 -7.98
N LEU A 129 6.21 8.05 -6.78
CA LEU A 129 6.77 8.64 -5.56
C LEU A 129 8.30 8.70 -5.60
N ALA A 130 8.96 7.74 -6.25
CA ALA A 130 10.41 7.76 -6.44
C ALA A 130 10.90 8.93 -7.31
N GLN A 131 10.04 9.51 -8.16
CA GLN A 131 10.39 10.73 -8.89
C GLN A 131 10.33 12.00 -8.04
N LEU A 132 9.78 11.92 -6.81
CA LEU A 132 9.68 13.05 -5.88
C LEU A 132 10.83 13.13 -4.87
N ALA A 133 11.65 12.08 -4.77
CA ALA A 133 12.59 11.85 -3.67
C ALA A 133 14.04 12.21 -4.00
#